data_AF-A0A212FKM5-F1
#
_entry.id   AF-A0A212FKM5-F1
#
_cell.length_a   1.000
_cell.length_b   1.000
_cell.length_c   1.000
_cell.angle_alpha   90.00
_cell.angle_beta   90.00
_cell.angle_gamma   90.00
#
_symmetry.space_group_name_H-M   'P 1'
#
loop_
_entity.id
_entity.type
_entity.pdbx_description
1 polymer ?
#
loop_
_entity_poly.entity_id
_entity_poly.type
_entity_poly.pdbx_seq_one_letter_code
_entity_poly.pdbx_strand_id
1 'polypeptide(L)'
;MQVLLLFILSSSWDVLNAFYMNYEDEASKHRMRKFNQDLKPIMLSKNNQKYHTEPSKNFNCDEFSSYAINCTIDAAFIYNSTRMSPPSPTKINDWCRAIKHLTNCAIDWNTDCKDVTDSHFNEESIKGHIHVVNNICDDEWFLIRYEELEVCIEAASQPWEFCYLTFKNSVEEQKNITQEWTHYEVHFRLCCARARFRRCTLETLFTLPPECSHNHAVTLQKFSVVVSEGSVYQDCDHNMMYENCPGGDPRPSSAMLRRLMSADILSSASVRQYGSIITSLCLFILFVVIIQSV
;
A
#
# COMPACT_ATOMS: atom_id res chain seq x y z
N MET A 1 29.66 37.09 -28.72
CA MET A 1 28.84 36.22 -29.60
C MET A 1 28.71 34.78 -29.08
N GLN A 2 29.78 34.15 -28.55
CA GLN A 2 29.71 32.79 -27.97
C GLN A 2 28.82 32.66 -26.73
N VAL A 3 28.77 33.70 -25.87
CA VAL A 3 27.91 33.70 -24.65
C VAL A 3 26.42 33.72 -25.01
N LEU A 4 26.04 34.38 -26.10
CA LEU A 4 24.65 34.45 -26.55
C LEU A 4 24.16 33.09 -27.08
N LEU A 5 25.04 32.35 -27.75
CA LEU A 5 24.77 30.99 -28.24
C LEU A 5 24.54 30.01 -27.09
N LEU A 6 25.31 30.10 -26.00
CA LEU A 6 25.13 29.24 -24.83
C LEU A 6 23.79 29.52 -24.10
N PHE A 7 23.38 30.79 -24.02
CA PHE A 7 22.09 31.18 -23.44
C PHE A 7 20.89 30.71 -24.27
N ILE A 8 21.03 30.73 -25.60
CA ILE A 8 19.99 30.20 -26.51
C ILE A 8 19.92 28.68 -26.40
N LEU A 9 21.06 27.99 -26.28
CA LEU A 9 21.09 26.54 -26.12
C LEU A 9 20.51 26.08 -24.77
N SER A 10 20.80 26.77 -23.66
CA SER A 10 20.24 26.42 -22.35
C SER A 10 18.72 26.67 -22.29
N SER A 11 18.25 27.81 -22.80
CA SER A 11 16.81 28.10 -22.84
C SER A 11 16.05 27.17 -23.78
N SER A 12 16.68 26.70 -24.86
CA SER A 12 16.07 25.70 -25.74
C SER A 12 15.94 24.31 -25.08
N TRP A 13 16.86 23.97 -24.17
CA TRP A 13 16.82 22.72 -23.41
C TRP A 13 15.68 22.71 -22.39
N ASP A 14 15.47 23.83 -21.68
CA ASP A 14 14.38 23.96 -20.71
C ASP A 14 13.00 23.87 -21.38
N VAL A 15 12.85 24.43 -22.58
CA VAL A 15 11.61 24.32 -23.38
C VAL A 15 11.39 22.89 -23.89
N LEU A 16 12.46 22.19 -24.30
CA LEU A 16 12.37 20.80 -24.74
C LEU A 16 11.96 19.87 -23.59
N ASN A 17 12.52 20.09 -22.39
CA ASN A 17 12.18 19.34 -21.19
C ASN A 17 10.73 19.58 -20.76
N ALA A 18 10.24 20.82 -20.83
CA ALA A 18 8.85 21.15 -20.56
C ALA A 18 7.88 20.45 -21.54
N PHE A 19 8.27 20.32 -22.82
CA PHE A 19 7.48 19.58 -23.81
C PHE A 19 7.49 18.07 -23.56
N TYR A 20 8.64 17.49 -23.18
CA TYR A 20 8.76 16.06 -22.89
C TYR A 20 7.90 15.64 -21.68
N MET A 21 7.94 16.43 -20.60
CA MET A 21 7.14 16.18 -19.39
C MET A 21 5.62 16.27 -19.65
N ASN A 22 5.20 17.12 -20.59
CA ASN A 22 3.79 17.26 -20.95
C ASN A 22 3.28 16.09 -21.82
N TYR A 23 4.18 15.47 -22.61
CA TYR A 23 3.86 14.30 -23.43
C TYR A 23 3.70 13.02 -22.60
N GLU A 24 4.51 12.84 -21.55
CA GLU A 24 4.33 11.72 -20.60
C GLU A 24 3.02 11.85 -19.80
N ASP A 25 2.62 13.08 -19.44
CA ASP A 25 1.34 13.35 -18.76
C ASP A 25 0.13 13.03 -19.65
N GLU A 26 0.18 13.35 -20.96
CA GLU A 26 -0.88 12.95 -21.90
C GLU A 26 -0.91 11.44 -22.19
N ALA A 27 0.26 10.79 -22.29
CA ALA A 27 0.35 9.34 -22.47
C ALA A 27 -0.20 8.57 -21.26
N SER A 28 0.05 9.09 -20.05
CA SER A 28 -0.53 8.60 -18.79
C SER A 28 -2.06 8.76 -18.78
N LYS A 29 -2.57 9.95 -19.13
CA LYS A 29 -4.03 10.23 -19.24
C LYS A 29 -4.74 9.33 -20.27
N HIS A 30 -4.09 9.03 -21.40
CA HIS A 30 -4.65 8.14 -22.42
C HIS A 30 -4.71 6.68 -21.96
N ARG A 31 -3.71 6.22 -21.19
CA ARG A 31 -3.73 4.88 -20.55
C ARG A 31 -4.83 4.81 -19.48
N MET A 32 -5.05 5.91 -18.75
CA MET A 32 -6.12 6.11 -17.76
C MET A 32 -7.54 5.99 -18.34
N ARG A 33 -7.80 6.56 -19.53
CA ARG A 33 -9.12 6.48 -20.19
C ARG A 33 -9.51 5.06 -20.61
N LYS A 34 -8.53 4.23 -20.97
CA LYS A 34 -8.76 2.83 -21.32
C LYS A 34 -9.02 1.96 -20.08
N PHE A 35 -8.42 2.31 -18.94
CA PHE A 35 -8.60 1.63 -17.65
C PHE A 35 -10.01 1.83 -17.04
N ASN A 36 -10.57 3.04 -17.12
CA ASN A 36 -11.91 3.35 -16.58
C ASN A 36 -13.08 2.66 -17.29
N GLN A 37 -12.88 2.07 -18.47
CA GLN A 37 -13.94 1.37 -19.19
C GLN A 37 -14.09 -0.11 -18.75
N ASP A 38 -13.09 -0.68 -18.07
CA ASP A 38 -13.05 -2.12 -17.73
C ASP A 38 -13.28 -2.43 -16.24
N LEU A 39 -13.38 -1.42 -15.36
CA LEU A 39 -13.67 -1.61 -13.93
C LEU A 39 -15.13 -1.25 -13.61
N LYS A 40 -15.92 -2.24 -13.19
CA LYS A 40 -17.16 -1.98 -12.44
C LYS A 40 -16.77 -1.35 -11.09
N PRO A 41 -17.30 -0.17 -10.72
CA PRO A 41 -17.01 0.45 -9.43
C PRO A 41 -17.60 -0.38 -8.27
N ILE A 42 -16.91 -0.38 -7.13
CA ILE A 42 -17.44 -0.93 -5.87
C ILE A 42 -18.46 0.08 -5.33
N MET A 43 -19.75 -0.21 -5.56
CA MET A 43 -20.84 0.61 -5.05
C MET A 43 -21.12 0.25 -3.58
N LEU A 44 -20.55 1.00 -2.65
CA LEU A 44 -20.99 1.03 -1.25
C LEU A 44 -22.28 1.88 -1.15
N SER A 45 -23.43 1.28 -1.49
CA SER A 45 -24.72 1.95 -1.26
C SER A 45 -25.13 1.79 0.20
N LYS A 46 -24.92 2.86 0.97
CA LYS A 46 -25.58 3.09 2.24
C LYS A 46 -26.99 3.62 1.95
N ASN A 47 -27.91 2.75 1.51
CA ASN A 47 -29.37 2.87 1.65
C ASN A 47 -30.11 1.82 0.82
N ASN A 48 -31.23 1.37 1.39
CA ASN A 48 -32.22 0.42 0.87
C ASN A 48 -32.74 0.73 -0.55
N GLN A 49 -31.98 0.43 -1.60
CA GLN A 49 -32.50 0.36 -2.96
C GLN A 49 -31.97 -0.90 -3.67
N LYS A 50 -32.86 -1.89 -3.77
CA LYS A 50 -32.85 -2.93 -4.81
C LYS A 50 -32.52 -2.29 -6.15
N TYR A 51 -31.32 -2.50 -6.69
CA TYR A 51 -31.05 -2.54 -8.13
C TYR A 51 -29.62 -3.05 -8.35
N HIS A 52 -29.49 -4.37 -8.50
CA HIS A 52 -28.74 -5.02 -9.58
C HIS A 52 -29.21 -6.48 -9.63
N THR A 53 -30.16 -6.72 -10.51
CA THR A 53 -30.60 -8.07 -10.89
C THR A 53 -29.52 -8.69 -11.77
N GLU A 54 -28.41 -9.14 -11.17
CA GLU A 54 -27.77 -10.35 -11.68
C GLU A 54 -28.66 -11.53 -11.28
N PRO A 55 -28.74 -12.61 -12.09
CA PRO A 55 -29.62 -13.73 -11.78
C PRO A 55 -29.28 -14.19 -10.36
N SER A 56 -30.30 -14.26 -9.49
CA SER A 56 -30.18 -14.71 -8.11
C SER A 56 -29.32 -15.98 -8.09
N LYS A 57 -28.06 -15.83 -7.70
CA LYS A 57 -27.18 -16.98 -7.51
C LYS A 57 -27.77 -17.69 -6.32
N ASN A 58 -28.46 -18.80 -6.57
CA ASN A 58 -29.04 -19.61 -5.52
C ASN A 58 -27.86 -20.31 -4.81
N PHE A 59 -27.26 -19.63 -3.84
CA PHE A 59 -26.16 -20.17 -3.07
C PHE A 59 -26.69 -21.25 -2.13
N ASN A 60 -26.02 -22.40 -2.12
CA ASN A 60 -26.25 -23.39 -1.07
C ASN A 60 -25.52 -22.93 0.19
N CYS A 61 -26.24 -22.28 1.11
CA CYS A 61 -25.68 -21.74 2.35
C CYS A 61 -25.11 -22.82 3.30
N ASP A 62 -25.43 -24.10 3.07
CA ASP A 62 -24.88 -25.23 3.83
C ASP A 62 -23.47 -25.62 3.35
N GLU A 63 -23.03 -25.18 2.17
CA GLU A 63 -21.75 -25.55 1.54
C GLU A 63 -20.72 -24.40 1.55
N PHE A 64 -20.55 -23.75 2.70
CA PHE A 64 -19.59 -22.65 2.85
C PHE A 64 -18.18 -23.03 2.38
N SER A 65 -17.69 -24.22 2.76
CA SER A 65 -16.34 -24.68 2.40
C SER A 65 -16.13 -24.75 0.89
N SER A 66 -17.10 -25.29 0.14
CA SER A 66 -17.02 -25.38 -1.32
C SER A 66 -16.99 -23.99 -1.96
N TYR A 67 -17.85 -23.09 -1.48
CA TYR A 67 -17.90 -21.71 -1.96
C TYR A 67 -16.59 -20.96 -1.70
N ALA A 68 -16.09 -21.01 -0.47
CA ALA A 68 -14.85 -20.36 -0.08
C ALA A 68 -13.66 -20.90 -0.89
N ILE A 69 -13.56 -22.22 -1.06
CA ILE A 69 -12.50 -22.84 -1.88
C ILE A 69 -12.56 -22.32 -3.32
N ASN A 70 -13.73 -22.30 -3.95
CA ASN A 70 -13.87 -21.81 -5.33
C ASN A 70 -13.42 -20.35 -5.46
N CYS A 71 -13.88 -19.48 -4.56
CA CYS A 71 -13.44 -18.07 -4.54
C CYS A 71 -11.93 -17.92 -4.34
N THR A 72 -11.32 -18.75 -3.48
CA THR A 72 -9.86 -18.72 -3.30
C THR A 72 -9.09 -19.25 -4.50
N ILE A 73 -9.60 -20.27 -5.21
CA ILE A 73 -9.01 -20.80 -6.43
C ILE A 73 -9.06 -19.76 -7.55
N ASP A 74 -10.21 -19.12 -7.75
CA ASP A 74 -10.39 -18.07 -8.76
C ASP A 74 -9.47 -16.88 -8.47
N ALA A 75 -9.39 -16.43 -7.21
CA ALA A 75 -8.46 -15.38 -6.80
C ALA A 75 -7.00 -15.77 -7.03
N ALA A 76 -6.62 -17.01 -6.71
CA ALA A 76 -5.27 -17.52 -6.93
C ALA A 76 -4.93 -17.56 -8.43
N PHE A 77 -5.88 -17.94 -9.28
CA PHE A 77 -5.70 -17.92 -10.73
C PHE A 77 -5.55 -16.48 -11.27
N ILE A 78 -6.31 -15.52 -10.74
CA ILE A 78 -6.21 -14.11 -11.11
C ILE A 78 -4.83 -13.54 -10.74
N TYR A 79 -4.36 -13.74 -9.51
CA TYR A 79 -3.08 -13.17 -9.05
C TYR A 79 -1.88 -13.91 -9.67
N ASN A 80 -1.98 -15.24 -9.77
CA ASN A 80 -0.96 -16.13 -10.33
C ASN A 80 0.44 -15.87 -9.75
N SER A 81 0.55 -15.97 -8.43
CA SER A 81 1.80 -15.84 -7.69
C SER A 81 1.72 -16.67 -6.41
N THR A 82 2.82 -17.30 -6.04
CA THR A 82 2.98 -18.06 -4.79
C THR A 82 3.68 -17.26 -3.69
N ARG A 83 4.17 -16.06 -4.01
CA ARG A 83 4.90 -15.20 -3.06
C ARG A 83 3.91 -14.60 -2.07
N MET A 84 4.28 -14.62 -0.79
CA MET A 84 3.54 -13.91 0.24
C MET A 84 4.07 -12.51 0.50
N SER A 85 5.27 -12.17 0.00
CA SER A 85 5.80 -10.81 -0.02
C SER A 85 4.91 -9.82 -0.81
N PRO A 86 5.11 -8.50 -0.65
CA PRO A 86 4.36 -7.51 -1.41
C PRO A 86 4.48 -7.79 -2.91
N PRO A 87 3.38 -7.68 -3.70
CA PRO A 87 3.43 -7.94 -5.13
C PRO A 87 4.42 -7.00 -5.81
N SER A 88 5.14 -7.48 -6.83
CA SER A 88 5.92 -6.58 -7.67
C SER A 88 5.00 -5.50 -8.27
N PRO A 89 5.51 -4.29 -8.57
CA PRO A 89 4.80 -3.26 -9.33
C PRO A 89 4.04 -3.79 -10.54
N THR A 90 4.66 -4.70 -11.29
CA THR A 90 4.05 -5.33 -12.48
C THR A 90 2.84 -6.23 -12.17
N LYS A 91 2.72 -6.69 -10.91
CA LYS A 91 1.69 -7.63 -10.44
C LYS A 91 0.68 -7.01 -9.47
N ILE A 92 0.85 -5.75 -9.05
CA ILE A 92 -0.06 -5.08 -8.10
C ILE A 92 -1.52 -5.06 -8.61
N ASN A 93 -1.72 -4.89 -9.92
CA ASN A 93 -3.06 -4.87 -10.51
C ASN A 93 -3.75 -6.24 -10.47
N ASP A 94 -3.02 -7.31 -10.75
CA ASP A 94 -3.54 -8.68 -10.65
C ASP A 94 -3.83 -9.03 -9.17
N TRP A 95 -2.95 -8.62 -8.25
CA TRP A 95 -3.17 -8.74 -6.82
C TRP A 95 -4.44 -8.01 -6.37
N CYS A 96 -4.61 -6.75 -6.78
CA CYS A 96 -5.78 -5.96 -6.47
C CYS A 96 -7.07 -6.57 -7.04
N ARG A 97 -7.02 -7.13 -8.26
CA ARG A 97 -8.17 -7.84 -8.85
C ARG A 97 -8.53 -9.08 -8.04
N ALA A 98 -7.55 -9.85 -7.57
CA ALA A 98 -7.77 -11.01 -6.72
C ALA A 98 -8.37 -10.63 -5.35
N ILE A 99 -7.85 -9.58 -4.70
CA ILE A 99 -8.41 -9.08 -3.44
C ILE A 99 -9.84 -8.58 -3.62
N LYS A 100 -10.12 -7.81 -4.68
CA LYS A 100 -11.49 -7.36 -5.00
C LYS A 100 -12.43 -8.55 -5.24
N HIS A 101 -11.99 -9.59 -5.94
CA HIS A 101 -12.76 -10.81 -6.12
C HIS A 101 -13.09 -11.49 -4.79
N LEU A 102 -12.10 -11.71 -3.92
CA LEU A 102 -12.31 -12.29 -2.58
C LEU A 102 -13.27 -11.44 -1.73
N THR A 103 -13.14 -10.12 -1.82
CA THR A 103 -14.01 -9.17 -1.10
C THR A 103 -15.46 -9.31 -1.57
N ASN A 104 -15.68 -9.35 -2.89
CA ASN A 104 -17.02 -9.53 -3.46
C ASN A 104 -17.61 -10.90 -3.10
N CYS A 105 -16.81 -11.97 -3.15
CA CYS A 105 -17.26 -13.29 -2.68
C CYS A 105 -17.75 -13.25 -1.21
N ALA A 106 -16.98 -12.60 -0.33
CA ALA A 106 -17.37 -12.47 1.07
C ALA A 106 -18.65 -11.64 1.23
N ILE A 107 -18.81 -10.55 0.47
CA ILE A 107 -20.03 -9.70 0.49
C ILE A 107 -21.25 -10.46 -0.03
N ASP A 108 -21.14 -11.13 -1.18
CA ASP A 108 -22.21 -11.89 -1.81
C ASP A 108 -22.73 -12.95 -0.84
N TRP A 109 -21.82 -13.75 -0.28
CA TRP A 109 -22.18 -14.78 0.70
C TRP A 109 -22.80 -14.20 1.97
N ASN A 110 -22.22 -13.12 2.52
CA ASN A 110 -22.76 -12.46 3.71
C ASN A 110 -24.14 -11.84 3.49
N THR A 111 -24.44 -11.42 2.26
CA THR A 111 -25.74 -10.84 1.90
C THR A 111 -26.80 -11.93 1.72
N ASP A 112 -26.46 -13.01 1.03
CA ASP A 112 -27.43 -14.04 0.63
C ASP A 112 -27.60 -15.15 1.67
N CYS A 113 -26.58 -15.41 2.50
CA CYS A 113 -26.59 -16.45 3.54
C CYS A 113 -26.55 -15.86 4.96
N LYS A 114 -27.11 -14.66 5.14
CA LYS A 114 -26.99 -13.85 6.37
C LYS A 114 -27.28 -14.63 7.67
N ASP A 115 -28.29 -15.49 7.64
CA ASP A 115 -28.72 -16.28 8.81
C ASP A 115 -27.72 -17.40 9.19
N VAL A 116 -26.83 -17.78 8.26
CA VAL A 116 -25.76 -18.79 8.46
C VAL A 116 -24.39 -18.12 8.63
N THR A 117 -24.22 -16.89 8.13
CA THR A 117 -22.93 -16.17 8.10
C THR A 117 -22.45 -15.65 9.44
N ASP A 118 -23.34 -15.45 10.41
CA ASP A 118 -22.95 -15.07 11.78
C ASP A 118 -21.94 -16.08 12.39
N SER A 119 -21.87 -17.31 11.85
CA SER A 119 -20.91 -18.34 12.26
C SER A 119 -19.63 -18.45 11.39
N HIS A 120 -19.59 -17.82 10.19
CA HIS A 120 -18.55 -18.08 9.18
C HIS A 120 -17.82 -16.82 8.68
N PHE A 121 -18.50 -15.68 8.56
CA PHE A 121 -17.88 -14.41 8.17
C PHE A 121 -18.14 -13.33 9.21
N ASN A 122 -17.07 -12.81 9.78
CA ASN A 122 -17.15 -11.62 10.62
C ASN A 122 -17.29 -10.38 9.71
N GLU A 123 -18.30 -9.53 9.95
CA GLU A 123 -18.46 -8.24 9.24
C GLU A 123 -17.17 -7.40 9.28
N GLU A 124 -16.41 -7.46 10.38
CA GLU A 124 -15.11 -6.79 10.50
C GLU A 124 -14.09 -7.36 9.51
N SER A 125 -14.14 -8.66 9.19
CA SER A 125 -13.28 -9.25 8.16
C SER A 125 -13.59 -8.66 6.79
N ILE A 126 -14.87 -8.48 6.45
CA ILE A 126 -15.27 -7.85 5.18
C ILE A 126 -14.82 -6.38 5.14
N LYS A 127 -15.03 -5.63 6.24
CA LYS A 127 -14.57 -4.25 6.35
C LYS A 127 -13.05 -4.13 6.21
N GLY A 128 -12.30 -5.09 6.75
CA GLY A 128 -10.85 -5.18 6.58
C GLY A 128 -10.43 -5.35 5.12
N HIS A 129 -11.08 -6.24 4.39
CA HIS A 129 -10.84 -6.41 2.95
C HIS A 129 -11.15 -5.12 2.16
N ILE A 130 -12.29 -4.48 2.44
CA ILE A 130 -12.65 -3.18 1.85
C ILE A 130 -11.61 -2.11 2.18
N HIS A 131 -11.10 -2.07 3.41
CA HIS A 131 -10.06 -1.14 3.82
C HIS A 131 -8.79 -1.30 2.96
N VAL A 132 -8.35 -2.54 2.70
CA VAL A 132 -7.21 -2.82 1.82
C VAL A 132 -7.47 -2.33 0.40
N VAL A 133 -8.66 -2.63 -0.14
CA VAL A 133 -9.05 -2.19 -1.47
C VAL A 133 -8.99 -0.67 -1.58
N ASN A 134 -9.59 0.04 -0.63
CA ASN A 134 -9.67 1.50 -0.66
C ASN A 134 -8.30 2.19 -0.51
N ASN A 135 -7.40 1.64 0.31
CA ASN A 135 -6.14 2.30 0.67
C ASN A 135 -4.92 1.84 -0.14
N ILE A 136 -5.04 0.78 -0.92
CA ILE A 136 -4.01 0.30 -1.85
C ILE A 136 -4.52 0.29 -3.28
N CYS A 137 -5.63 -0.39 -3.53
CA CYS A 137 -6.07 -0.69 -4.90
C CYS A 137 -6.81 0.46 -5.59
N ASP A 138 -7.49 1.30 -4.81
CA ASP A 138 -8.22 2.48 -5.30
C ASP A 138 -7.50 3.79 -4.93
N ASP A 139 -6.38 3.74 -4.20
CA ASP A 139 -5.54 4.90 -3.88
C ASP A 139 -4.52 5.12 -5.03
N GLU A 140 -4.91 5.93 -6.02
CA GLU A 140 -4.07 6.25 -7.19
C GLU A 140 -2.70 6.84 -6.78
N TRP A 141 -2.65 7.66 -5.73
CA TRP A 141 -1.40 8.27 -5.24
C TRP A 141 -0.49 7.25 -4.55
N PHE A 142 -1.07 6.22 -3.95
CA PHE A 142 -0.29 5.09 -3.46
C PHE A 142 0.27 4.28 -4.63
N LEU A 143 -0.56 3.94 -5.63
CA LEU A 143 -0.15 3.13 -6.77
C LEU A 143 0.99 3.78 -7.58
N ILE A 144 0.91 5.08 -7.85
CA ILE A 144 1.99 5.83 -8.54
C ILE A 144 3.32 5.68 -7.79
N ARG A 145 3.33 5.83 -6.46
CA ARG A 145 4.55 5.65 -5.65
C ARG A 145 4.98 4.19 -5.56
N TYR A 146 4.02 3.27 -5.64
CA TYR A 146 4.28 1.84 -5.59
C TYR A 146 5.03 1.36 -6.83
N GLU A 147 4.82 1.99 -8.00
CA GLU A 147 5.49 1.63 -9.25
C GLU A 147 7.03 1.69 -9.17
N GLU A 148 7.57 2.56 -8.32
CA GLU A 148 9.01 2.77 -8.15
C GLU A 148 9.68 1.78 -7.17
N LEU A 149 8.91 0.85 -6.60
CA LEU A 149 9.37 0.02 -5.49
C LEU A 149 10.02 -1.33 -5.87
N GLU A 150 10.17 -1.65 -7.15
CA GLU A 150 10.64 -2.97 -7.63
C GLU A 150 11.89 -3.46 -6.87
N VAL A 151 12.95 -2.64 -6.84
CA VAL A 151 14.22 -2.97 -6.18
C VAL A 151 14.05 -3.12 -4.66
N CYS A 152 13.27 -2.25 -4.03
CA CYS A 152 13.04 -2.32 -2.58
C CYS A 152 12.22 -3.56 -2.19
N ILE A 153 11.20 -3.92 -2.99
CA ILE A 153 10.37 -5.10 -2.79
C ILE A 153 11.21 -6.37 -2.95
N GLU A 154 12.07 -6.44 -3.96
CA GLU A 154 12.97 -7.57 -4.15
C GLU A 154 13.90 -7.76 -2.94
N ALA A 155 14.56 -6.68 -2.51
CA ALA A 155 15.46 -6.69 -1.35
C ALA A 155 14.73 -7.04 -0.03
N ALA A 156 13.48 -6.57 0.13
CA ALA A 156 12.68 -6.81 1.34
C ALA A 156 11.92 -8.15 1.32
N SER A 157 11.85 -8.85 0.18
CA SER A 157 10.90 -9.93 -0.07
C SER A 157 10.94 -11.04 0.99
N GLN A 158 12.11 -11.66 1.17
CA GLN A 158 12.29 -12.76 2.13
C GLN A 158 12.04 -12.35 3.59
N PRO A 159 12.66 -11.29 4.14
CA PRO A 159 12.41 -10.91 5.53
C PRO A 159 10.97 -10.43 5.75
N TRP A 160 10.35 -9.76 4.78
CA TRP A 160 8.93 -9.40 4.86
C TRP A 160 8.04 -10.64 4.91
N GLU A 161 8.29 -11.62 4.05
CA GLU A 161 7.54 -12.89 4.01
C GLU A 161 7.64 -13.65 5.33
N PHE A 162 8.82 -13.67 5.96
CA PHE A 162 8.98 -14.20 7.31
C PHE A 162 8.10 -13.47 8.35
N CYS A 163 8.10 -12.13 8.33
CA CYS A 163 7.25 -11.33 9.21
C CYS A 163 5.76 -11.67 9.00
N TYR A 164 5.34 -11.78 7.73
CA TYR A 164 3.94 -12.02 7.37
C TYR A 164 3.47 -13.43 7.70
N LEU A 165 4.29 -14.46 7.47
CA LEU A 165 4.00 -15.83 7.89
C LEU A 165 3.80 -15.91 9.40
N THR A 166 4.68 -15.29 10.18
CA THR A 166 4.56 -15.23 11.65
C THR A 166 3.25 -14.56 12.07
N PHE A 167 2.91 -13.44 11.43
CA PHE A 167 1.67 -12.72 11.67
C PHE A 167 0.44 -13.56 11.34
N LYS A 168 0.41 -14.14 10.14
CA LYS A 168 -0.69 -14.98 9.64
C LYS A 168 -0.94 -16.19 10.54
N ASN A 169 0.11 -16.90 10.93
CA ASN A 169 0.01 -18.02 11.86
C ASN A 169 -0.57 -17.58 13.22
N SER A 170 -0.12 -16.44 13.74
CA SER A 170 -0.63 -15.90 15.02
C SER A 170 -2.11 -15.55 14.91
N VAL A 171 -2.53 -14.93 13.80
CA VAL A 171 -3.92 -14.56 13.55
C VAL A 171 -4.80 -15.81 13.41
N GLU A 172 -4.34 -16.82 12.66
CA GLU A 172 -5.08 -18.07 12.46
C GLU A 172 -5.20 -18.89 13.75
N GLU A 173 -4.14 -18.96 14.56
CA GLU A 173 -4.18 -19.57 15.89
C GLU A 173 -5.27 -18.93 16.75
N GLN A 174 -5.32 -17.59 16.82
CA GLN A 174 -6.34 -16.91 17.62
C GLN A 174 -7.76 -17.10 17.06
N LYS A 175 -7.92 -17.10 15.73
CA LYS A 175 -9.23 -17.34 15.08
C LYS A 175 -9.76 -18.75 15.32
N ASN A 176 -8.88 -19.73 15.51
CA ASN A 176 -9.26 -21.12 15.77
C ASN A 176 -9.66 -21.38 17.23
N ILE A 177 -9.25 -20.52 18.18
CA ILE A 177 -9.57 -20.69 19.61
C ILE A 177 -11.01 -20.27 19.91
N THR A 178 -11.45 -19.14 19.36
CA THR A 178 -12.82 -18.64 19.57
C THR A 178 -13.44 -18.26 18.24
N GLN A 179 -14.65 -18.75 17.97
CA GLN A 179 -15.47 -18.25 16.85
C GLN A 179 -15.86 -16.76 17.07
N GLU A 180 -15.70 -16.23 18.28
CA GLU A 180 -15.98 -14.84 18.66
C GLU A 180 -14.72 -13.97 18.73
N TRP A 181 -14.41 -13.24 17.66
CA TRP A 181 -13.19 -12.43 17.56
C TRP A 181 -13.20 -11.19 18.47
N THR A 182 -14.37 -10.85 19.02
CA THR A 182 -14.61 -9.71 19.90
C THR A 182 -14.39 -10.04 21.38
N HIS A 183 -14.09 -11.30 21.72
CA HIS A 183 -13.67 -11.64 23.08
C HIS A 183 -12.39 -10.86 23.41
N TYR A 184 -12.40 -10.17 24.56
CA TYR A 184 -11.34 -9.22 24.94
C TYR A 184 -9.92 -9.80 24.80
N GLU A 185 -9.74 -11.07 25.18
CA GLU A 185 -8.45 -11.75 25.06
C GLU A 185 -8.02 -11.95 23.61
N VAL A 186 -8.92 -12.38 22.73
CA VAL A 186 -8.64 -12.60 21.31
C VAL A 186 -8.35 -11.28 20.62
N HIS A 187 -9.16 -10.25 20.88
CA HIS A 187 -8.90 -8.90 20.41
C HIS A 187 -7.50 -8.41 20.84
N PHE A 188 -7.18 -8.54 22.13
CA PHE A 188 -5.88 -8.15 22.66
C PHE A 188 -4.72 -8.87 21.94
N ARG A 189 -4.82 -10.19 21.75
CA ARG A 189 -3.80 -11.01 21.07
C ARG A 189 -3.65 -10.66 19.59
N LEU A 190 -4.77 -10.45 18.88
CA LEU A 190 -4.77 -10.02 17.48
C LEU A 190 -4.10 -8.65 17.31
N CYS A 191 -4.37 -7.72 18.22
CA CYS A 191 -3.74 -6.41 18.24
C CYS A 191 -2.23 -6.49 18.55
N CYS A 192 -1.81 -7.34 19.47
CA CYS A 192 -0.39 -7.63 19.70
C CYS A 192 0.29 -8.20 18.44
N ALA A 193 -0.36 -9.15 17.75
CA ALA A 193 0.17 -9.73 16.51
C ALA A 193 0.30 -8.68 15.40
N ARG A 194 -0.70 -7.80 15.25
CA ARG A 194 -0.68 -6.68 14.30
C ARG A 194 0.48 -5.72 14.56
N ALA A 195 0.66 -5.32 15.82
CA ALA A 195 1.77 -4.43 16.19
C ALA A 195 3.14 -5.09 15.96
N ARG A 196 3.29 -6.38 16.29
CA ARG A 196 4.52 -7.15 16.09
C ARG A 196 4.88 -7.26 14.61
N PHE A 197 3.90 -7.52 13.75
CA PHE A 197 4.09 -7.54 12.30
C PHE A 197 4.62 -6.19 11.79
N ARG A 198 3.95 -5.09 12.17
CA ARG A 198 4.36 -3.73 11.77
C ARG A 198 5.76 -3.38 12.24
N ARG A 199 6.17 -3.81 13.45
CA ARG A 199 7.54 -3.63 13.93
C ARG A 199 8.53 -4.44 13.11
N CYS A 200 8.22 -5.72 12.85
CA CYS A 200 9.08 -6.61 12.06
C CYS A 200 9.33 -6.08 10.65
N THR A 201 8.29 -5.61 9.96
CA THR A 201 8.43 -5.01 8.63
C THR A 201 9.17 -3.68 8.69
N LEU A 202 8.90 -2.84 9.69
CA LEU A 202 9.60 -1.57 9.86
C LEU A 202 11.10 -1.77 10.10
N GLU A 203 11.46 -2.71 10.98
CA GLU A 203 12.86 -3.07 11.25
C GLU A 203 13.54 -3.56 10.00
N THR A 204 12.89 -4.47 9.27
CA THR A 204 13.38 -4.97 7.99
C THR A 204 13.64 -3.83 7.01
N LEU A 205 12.64 -3.01 6.71
CA LEU A 205 12.70 -1.99 5.66
C LEU A 205 13.77 -0.91 5.93
N PHE A 206 13.99 -0.56 7.21
CA PHE A 206 14.95 0.47 7.60
C PHE A 206 16.32 -0.07 8.02
N THR A 207 16.57 -1.36 7.83
CA THR A 207 17.89 -2.01 8.01
C THR A 207 18.45 -2.59 6.71
N LEU A 208 17.69 -2.55 5.61
CA LEU A 208 18.15 -2.97 4.30
C LEU A 208 19.36 -2.13 3.79
N PRO A 209 20.19 -2.69 2.91
CA PRO A 209 21.22 -1.95 2.16
C PRO A 209 20.62 -0.76 1.38
N PRO A 210 21.45 0.17 0.84
CA PRO A 210 21.00 1.45 0.28
C PRO A 210 20.10 1.35 -0.97
N GLU A 211 19.83 0.14 -1.45
CA GLU A 211 18.96 -0.18 -2.58
C GLU A 211 17.49 0.22 -2.33
N CYS A 212 17.05 0.24 -1.07
CA CYS A 212 15.75 0.81 -0.70
C CYS A 212 15.92 2.23 -0.15
N SER A 213 15.47 3.22 -0.92
CA SER A 213 15.45 4.61 -0.46
C SER A 213 14.52 4.78 0.75
N HIS A 214 14.72 5.85 1.53
CA HIS A 214 13.86 6.17 2.67
C HIS A 214 12.38 6.27 2.27
N ASN A 215 12.08 6.97 1.18
CA ASN A 215 10.71 7.13 0.67
C ASN A 215 10.11 5.79 0.20
N HIS A 216 10.94 4.91 -0.39
CA HIS A 216 10.50 3.57 -0.79
C HIS A 216 10.16 2.73 0.45
N ALA A 217 11.01 2.75 1.48
CA ALA A 217 10.78 2.08 2.75
C ALA A 217 9.51 2.59 3.46
N VAL A 218 9.27 3.91 3.45
CA VAL A 218 8.03 4.51 4.00
C VAL A 218 6.79 4.01 3.26
N THR A 219 6.84 3.98 1.93
CA THR A 219 5.69 3.54 1.10
C THR A 219 5.41 2.05 1.33
N LEU A 220 6.44 1.22 1.39
CA LEU A 220 6.30 -0.22 1.66
C LEU A 220 5.90 -0.51 3.12
N GLN A 221 6.26 0.37 4.05
CA GLN A 221 5.73 0.32 5.41
C GLN A 221 4.24 0.67 5.46
N LYS A 222 3.77 1.65 4.67
CA LYS A 222 2.32 1.94 4.53
C LYS A 222 1.57 0.72 4.01
N PHE A 223 2.11 0.01 3.01
CA PHE A 223 1.54 -1.26 2.53
C PHE A 223 1.37 -2.27 3.67
N SER A 224 2.42 -2.46 4.47
CA SER A 224 2.42 -3.39 5.60
C SER A 224 1.38 -3.01 6.66
N VAL A 225 1.24 -1.72 6.95
CA VAL A 225 0.19 -1.21 7.86
C VAL A 225 -1.20 -1.55 7.34
N VAL A 226 -1.51 -1.18 6.10
CA VAL A 226 -2.84 -1.39 5.50
C VAL A 226 -3.21 -2.88 5.42
N VAL A 227 -2.29 -3.74 4.96
CA VAL A 227 -2.55 -5.19 4.88
C VAL A 227 -2.77 -5.82 6.27
N SER A 228 -2.06 -5.33 7.28
CA SER A 228 -2.25 -5.78 8.67
C SER A 228 -3.60 -5.34 9.25
N GLU A 229 -4.08 -4.15 8.89
CA GLU A 229 -5.42 -3.64 9.25
C GLU A 229 -6.50 -4.43 8.54
N GLY A 230 -6.28 -4.78 7.27
CA GLY A 230 -7.20 -5.64 6.54
C GLY A 230 -7.37 -7.03 7.15
N SER A 231 -6.28 -7.59 7.65
CA SER A 231 -6.28 -8.93 8.27
C SER A 231 -6.84 -8.92 9.71
N VAL A 232 -6.66 -7.81 10.43
CA VAL A 232 -7.15 -7.56 11.80
C VAL A 232 -7.77 -6.16 11.85
N TYR A 233 -9.02 -6.10 11.41
CA TYR A 233 -9.79 -4.85 11.34
C TYR A 233 -10.52 -4.62 12.67
N GLN A 234 -9.74 -4.33 13.70
CA GLN A 234 -10.24 -4.00 15.04
C GLN A 234 -9.53 -2.74 15.54
N ASP A 235 -10.14 -2.04 16.49
CA ASP A 235 -9.53 -0.88 17.14
C ASP A 235 -8.44 -1.31 18.12
N CYS A 236 -7.19 -1.33 17.65
CA CYS A 236 -6.04 -1.61 18.50
C CYS A 236 -5.31 -0.33 18.95
N ASP A 237 -5.84 0.85 18.64
CA ASP A 237 -5.13 2.10 18.93
C ASP A 237 -5.60 2.69 20.26
N HIS A 238 -6.81 2.33 20.71
CA HIS A 238 -7.38 2.76 21.99
C HIS A 238 -7.32 1.66 23.04
N ASN A 239 -7.01 2.04 24.29
CA ASN A 239 -7.09 1.19 25.49
C ASN A 239 -6.31 -0.14 25.44
N MET A 240 -5.30 -0.24 24.57
CA MET A 240 -4.45 -1.42 24.45
C MET A 240 -3.26 -1.41 25.41
N MET A 241 -3.12 -2.47 26.21
CA MET A 241 -2.00 -2.67 27.14
C MET A 241 -0.83 -3.40 26.47
N TYR A 242 -0.18 -2.76 25.50
CA TYR A 242 0.86 -3.39 24.67
C TYR A 242 2.04 -3.98 25.46
N GLU A 243 2.37 -3.43 26.62
CA GLU A 243 3.41 -3.96 27.52
C GLU A 243 3.15 -5.42 27.96
N ASN A 244 1.87 -5.83 27.97
CA ASN A 244 1.44 -7.17 28.37
C ASN A 244 1.37 -8.17 27.20
N CYS A 245 1.78 -7.77 26.00
CA CYS A 245 1.82 -8.67 24.86
C CYS A 245 2.84 -9.82 25.08
N PRO A 246 2.67 -10.99 24.43
CA PRO A 246 3.66 -12.05 24.48
C PRO A 246 5.02 -11.56 23.97
N GLY A 247 6.06 -11.67 24.80
CA GLY A 247 7.40 -11.18 24.47
C GLY A 247 7.61 -9.67 24.72
N GLY A 248 6.69 -9.01 25.43
CA GLY A 248 6.76 -7.59 25.79
C GLY A 248 6.14 -6.67 24.72
N ASP A 249 6.35 -5.36 24.89
CA ASP A 249 5.78 -4.34 23.99
C ASP A 249 6.24 -4.55 22.54
N PRO A 250 5.31 -4.89 21.62
CA PRO A 250 5.64 -5.18 20.23
C PRO A 250 5.72 -3.91 19.38
N ARG A 251 5.46 -2.72 19.94
CA ARG A 251 5.53 -1.46 19.19
C ARG A 251 6.97 -1.10 18.85
N PRO A 252 7.20 -0.36 17.75
CA PRO A 252 8.53 0.13 17.43
C PRO A 252 9.09 1.05 18.51
N SER A 253 10.40 1.00 18.72
CA SER A 253 11.09 1.95 19.61
C SER A 253 10.97 3.40 19.09
N SER A 254 11.07 4.38 19.99
CA SER A 254 11.05 5.81 19.61
C SER A 254 12.17 6.18 18.63
N ALA A 255 13.30 5.46 18.64
CA ALA A 255 14.36 5.64 17.66
C ALA A 255 13.92 5.20 16.25
N MET A 256 13.21 4.09 16.14
CA MET A 256 12.67 3.60 14.87
C MET A 256 11.56 4.50 14.34
N LEU A 257 10.67 4.97 15.21
CA LEU A 257 9.60 5.90 14.83
C LEU A 257 10.16 7.21 14.28
N ARG A 258 11.24 7.75 14.88
CA ARG A 258 11.92 8.93 14.35
C ARG A 258 12.48 8.69 12.95
N ARG A 259 13.00 7.49 12.66
CA ARG A 259 13.45 7.15 11.29
C ARG A 259 12.29 7.17 10.32
N LEU A 260 11.10 6.69 10.68
CA LEU A 260 9.93 6.76 9.82
C LEU A 260 9.54 8.22 9.50
N MET A 261 9.62 9.12 10.50
CA MET A 261 9.22 10.52 10.38
C MET A 261 10.28 11.45 9.75
N SER A 262 11.53 11.00 9.59
CA SER A 262 12.64 11.88 9.17
C SER A 262 12.75 12.14 7.65
N ALA A 263 11.80 11.66 6.83
CA ALA A 263 11.80 11.84 5.37
C ALA A 263 11.90 13.32 4.95
N ASP A 264 11.18 14.20 5.67
CA ASP A 264 11.05 15.62 5.31
C ASP A 264 12.32 16.46 5.56
N ILE A 265 13.25 15.96 6.38
CA ILE A 265 14.46 16.70 6.74
C ILE A 265 15.57 16.50 5.70
N LEU A 266 15.57 15.38 4.97
CA LEU A 266 16.61 15.07 3.97
C LEU A 266 16.28 15.64 2.57
N SER A 267 15.00 15.76 2.19
CA SER A 267 14.62 16.36 0.90
C SER A 267 14.79 17.89 0.88
N SER A 268 14.62 18.56 2.02
CA SER A 268 14.79 20.01 2.16
C SER A 268 16.26 20.46 2.18
N ALA A 269 17.20 19.54 2.48
CA ALA A 269 18.63 19.81 2.44
C ALA A 269 19.21 19.80 1.02
N SER A 270 18.75 18.90 0.14
CA SER A 270 19.24 18.82 -1.25
C SER A 270 18.80 20.02 -2.10
N VAL A 271 17.56 20.49 -1.92
CA VAL A 271 17.02 21.65 -2.66
C VAL A 271 17.75 22.95 -2.29
N ARG A 272 18.13 23.13 -1.02
CA ARG A 272 18.92 24.30 -0.58
C ARG A 272 20.35 24.26 -1.11
N GLN A 273 20.94 23.09 -1.26
CA GLN A 273 22.33 22.95 -1.72
C GLN A 273 22.45 23.23 -3.22
N TYR A 274 21.49 22.81 -4.04
CA TYR A 274 21.47 23.15 -5.48
C TYR A 274 21.13 24.62 -5.74
N GLY A 275 20.18 25.20 -4.99
CA GLY A 275 19.85 26.63 -5.10
C GLY A 275 21.04 27.54 -4.80
N SER A 276 21.84 27.22 -3.77
CA SER A 276 23.01 28.01 -3.38
C SER A 276 24.15 27.96 -4.40
N ILE A 277 24.37 26.81 -5.06
CA ILE A 277 25.43 26.64 -6.06
C ILE A 277 25.07 27.41 -7.35
N ILE A 278 23.80 27.33 -7.78
CA ILE A 278 23.32 28.04 -8.97
C ILE A 278 23.37 29.55 -8.77
N THR A 279 22.93 30.07 -7.61
CA THR A 279 23.05 31.52 -7.32
C THR A 279 24.50 31.98 -7.24
N SER A 280 25.41 31.16 -6.71
CA SER A 280 26.82 31.50 -6.62
C SER A 280 27.50 31.50 -7.99
N LEU A 281 27.16 30.55 -8.88
CA LEU A 281 27.67 30.52 -10.25
C LEU A 281 27.13 31.68 -11.09
N CYS A 282 25.85 32.03 -10.95
CA CYS A 282 25.27 33.19 -11.64
C CYS A 282 25.92 34.51 -11.21
N LEU A 283 26.18 34.70 -9.91
CA LEU A 283 26.88 35.89 -9.41
C LEU A 283 28.33 35.95 -9.87
N PHE A 284 29.03 34.81 -9.93
CA PHE A 284 30.41 34.77 -10.41
C PHE A 284 30.50 35.11 -11.91
N ILE A 285 29.57 34.60 -12.72
CA ILE A 285 29.48 34.93 -14.15
C ILE A 285 29.17 36.41 -14.35
N LEU A 286 28.23 36.98 -13.59
CA LEU A 286 27.93 38.42 -13.63
C LEU A 286 29.16 39.27 -13.26
N PHE A 287 29.91 38.87 -12.25
CA PHE A 287 31.10 39.61 -11.80
C PHE A 287 32.21 39.59 -12.85
N VAL A 288 32.45 38.44 -13.49
CA VAL A 288 33.44 38.32 -14.59
C VAL A 288 33.02 39.15 -15.80
N VAL A 289 31.73 39.17 -16.15
CA VAL A 289 31.21 40.00 -17.25
C VAL A 289 31.40 41.49 -16.95
N ILE A 290 31.10 41.94 -15.73
CA ILE A 290 31.29 43.36 -15.34
C ILE A 290 32.76 43.76 -15.40
N ILE A 291 33.68 42.92 -14.91
CA ILE A 291 35.13 43.22 -14.96
C ILE A 291 35.66 43.30 -16.39
N GLN A 292 35.14 42.47 -17.31
CA GLN A 292 35.54 42.53 -18.72
C GLN A 292 34.91 43.70 -19.50
N SER A 293 33.95 44.41 -18.90
CA SER A 293 33.21 45.52 -19.51
C SER A 293 33.72 46.91 -19.11
N VAL A 294 34.70 46.98 -18.20
CA VAL A 294 35.38 48.20 -17.73
C VAL A 294 36.80 48.22 -18.25
#